data_AF-A0A7S3AE67-F1
#
_entry.id   AF-A0A7S3AE67-F1
#
_cell.length_a   1.000
_cell.length_b   1.000
_cell.length_c   1.000
_cell.angle_alpha   90.00
_cell.angle_beta   90.00
_cell.angle_gamma   90.00
#
_symmetry.space_group_name_H-M   'P 1'
#
loop_
_entity.id
_entity.type
_entity.pdbx_description
1 polymer ?
#
loop_
_entity_poly.entity_id
_entity_poly.type
_entity_poly.pdbx_seq_one_letter_code
_entity_poly.pdbx_strand_id
1 'polypeptide(L)'
;YVRAKLIPPPPRSAAPAPEPERTVKVGTVLRSGGVAADRFLLSDQFLHKSLLLVLHELPSRVFVASVLNRPTVNLVQFHAADRPRRCISFGGDGQLRGGGLDIDSNGLMWLSHDATFGGTPVGDSGIYRLPGSEAAALIRDGEASAADFLLSSGVVGFEEEELSRQ
;
A
#
# COMPACT_ATOMS: atom_id res chain seq x y z
N TYR A 1 -52.27 -52.93 -7.53
CA TYR A 1 -50.84 -52.71 -7.81
C TYR A 1 -50.69 -51.64 -8.89
N VAL A 2 -50.50 -50.38 -8.49
CA VAL A 2 -50.26 -49.25 -9.43
C VAL A 2 -48.86 -48.72 -9.15
N ARG A 3 -47.99 -48.78 -10.16
CA ARG A 3 -46.60 -48.32 -10.11
C ARG A 3 -46.59 -46.79 -9.99
N ALA A 4 -46.19 -46.27 -8.83
CA ALA A 4 -45.90 -44.86 -8.64
C ALA A 4 -44.68 -44.49 -9.53
N LYS A 5 -44.90 -43.57 -10.47
CA LYS A 5 -43.85 -43.00 -11.32
C LYS A 5 -42.84 -42.25 -10.46
N LEU A 6 -41.60 -42.71 -10.48
CA LEU A 6 -40.44 -42.00 -9.96
C LEU A 6 -40.17 -40.80 -10.89
N ILE A 7 -40.63 -39.62 -10.50
CA ILE A 7 -40.18 -38.37 -11.13
C ILE A 7 -38.81 -38.05 -10.53
N PRO A 8 -37.74 -37.94 -11.33
CA PRO A 8 -36.43 -37.57 -10.82
C PRO A 8 -36.49 -36.12 -10.27
N PRO A 9 -35.87 -35.86 -9.11
CA PRO A 9 -35.83 -34.52 -8.54
C PRO A 9 -35.10 -33.56 -9.49
N PRO A 10 -35.48 -32.26 -9.51
CA PRO A 10 -34.82 -31.27 -10.34
C PRO A 10 -33.34 -31.16 -9.98
N PRO A 11 -32.47 -30.84 -10.96
CA PRO A 11 -31.04 -30.64 -10.69
C PRO A 11 -30.89 -29.52 -9.66
N ARG A 12 -30.18 -29.82 -8.56
CA ARG A 12 -29.76 -28.80 -7.59
C ARG A 12 -28.99 -27.74 -8.36
N SER A 13 -29.51 -26.51 -8.37
CA SER A 13 -28.79 -25.34 -8.86
C SER A 13 -27.40 -25.36 -8.23
N ALA A 14 -26.37 -25.50 -9.05
CA ALA A 14 -25.00 -25.42 -8.57
C ALA A 14 -24.83 -24.07 -7.88
N ALA A 15 -24.29 -24.08 -6.66
CA ALA A 15 -23.85 -22.86 -6.01
C ALA A 15 -22.87 -22.15 -6.96
N PRO A 16 -22.93 -20.81 -7.09
CA PRO A 16 -21.94 -20.08 -7.87
C PRO A 16 -20.55 -20.47 -7.37
N ALA A 17 -19.66 -20.79 -8.31
CA ALA A 17 -18.27 -21.14 -7.99
C ALA A 17 -17.67 -20.04 -7.11
N PRO A 18 -16.87 -20.39 -6.08
CA PRO A 18 -16.17 -19.38 -5.29
C PRO A 18 -15.36 -18.51 -6.25
N GLU A 19 -15.55 -17.18 -6.16
CA GLU A 19 -14.72 -16.26 -6.91
C GLU A 19 -13.25 -16.55 -6.58
N PRO A 20 -12.34 -16.53 -7.57
CA PRO A 20 -10.93 -16.80 -7.32
C PRO A 20 -10.44 -15.86 -6.21
N GLU A 21 -9.82 -16.45 -5.17
CA GLU A 21 -9.31 -15.70 -4.02
C GLU A 21 -8.41 -14.56 -4.49
N ARG A 22 -8.80 -13.32 -4.18
CA ARG A 22 -8.00 -12.12 -4.45
C ARG A 22 -6.62 -12.27 -3.81
N THR A 23 -5.60 -12.37 -4.65
CA THR A 23 -4.26 -12.80 -4.21
C THR A 23 -3.49 -11.69 -3.48
N VAL A 24 -3.83 -10.42 -3.73
CA VAL A 24 -3.14 -9.27 -3.11
C VAL A 24 -4.13 -8.33 -2.44
N LYS A 25 -3.87 -8.02 -1.17
CA LYS A 25 -4.69 -7.12 -0.35
C LYS A 25 -3.91 -5.86 0.02
N VAL A 26 -4.62 -4.77 0.32
CA VAL A 26 -4.00 -3.58 0.96
C VAL A 26 -3.28 -4.00 2.24
N GLY A 27 -2.08 -3.48 2.46
CA GLY A 27 -1.18 -3.87 3.55
C GLY A 27 -0.21 -4.99 3.19
N THR A 28 -0.35 -5.64 2.04
CA THR A 28 0.60 -6.67 1.60
C THR A 28 1.94 -6.04 1.23
N VAL A 29 3.05 -6.64 1.69
CA VAL A 29 4.39 -6.30 1.23
C VAL A 29 4.80 -7.26 0.12
N LEU A 30 5.09 -6.70 -1.04
CA LEU A 30 5.55 -7.43 -2.22
C LEU A 30 7.05 -7.25 -2.39
N ARG A 31 7.71 -8.27 -2.92
CA ARG A 31 9.13 -8.22 -3.28
C ARG A 31 9.26 -8.26 -4.78
N SER A 32 9.96 -7.28 -5.36
CA SER A 32 10.30 -7.34 -6.78
C SER A 32 11.22 -8.54 -7.06
N GLY A 33 10.89 -9.36 -8.06
CA GLY A 33 11.76 -10.46 -8.50
C GLY A 33 11.05 -11.79 -8.76
N GLY A 34 9.75 -11.90 -8.43
CA GLY A 34 8.93 -13.07 -8.77
C GLY A 34 8.61 -13.12 -10.27
N VAL A 35 7.80 -12.17 -10.77
CA VAL A 35 7.25 -12.25 -12.15
C VAL A 35 7.24 -10.91 -12.92
N ALA A 36 7.63 -9.80 -12.30
CA ALA A 36 7.80 -8.50 -12.97
C ALA A 36 9.15 -8.34 -13.71
N ALA A 37 9.75 -9.44 -14.19
CA ALA A 37 11.04 -9.41 -14.89
C ALA A 37 11.00 -8.57 -16.17
N ASP A 38 9.83 -8.46 -16.80
CA ASP A 38 9.64 -7.70 -18.04
C ASP A 38 9.51 -6.19 -17.81
N ARG A 39 9.24 -5.74 -16.57
CA ARG A 39 9.27 -4.32 -16.21
C ARG A 39 10.68 -3.81 -15.91
N PHE A 40 11.77 -4.57 -16.11
CA PHE A 40 13.12 -4.01 -15.96
C PHE A 40 13.59 -3.20 -17.18
N LEU A 41 12.68 -2.46 -17.82
CA LEU A 41 13.05 -1.40 -18.74
C LEU A 41 13.78 -0.29 -17.98
N LEU A 42 14.54 0.53 -18.71
CA LEU A 42 15.31 1.64 -18.14
C LEU A 42 14.48 2.58 -17.25
N SER A 43 13.19 2.74 -17.52
CA SER A 43 12.26 3.58 -16.75
C SER A 43 11.99 3.07 -15.33
N ASP A 44 12.07 1.76 -15.12
CA ASP A 44 11.53 1.08 -13.94
C ASP A 44 12.64 0.41 -13.11
N GLN A 45 13.90 0.81 -13.34
CA GLN A 45 15.07 0.29 -12.61
C GLN A 45 14.95 0.45 -11.09
N PHE A 46 14.17 1.43 -10.63
CA PHE A 46 13.90 1.63 -9.21
C PHE A 46 13.20 0.43 -8.55
N LEU A 47 12.47 -0.37 -9.34
CA LEU A 47 11.82 -1.61 -8.90
C LEU A 47 12.79 -2.78 -8.77
N HIS A 48 14.05 -2.69 -9.21
CA HIS A 48 14.98 -3.80 -9.04
C HIS A 48 15.33 -4.01 -7.55
N LYS A 49 15.01 -5.18 -6.99
CA LYS A 49 15.19 -5.53 -5.56
C LYS A 49 14.45 -4.58 -4.60
N SER A 50 13.33 -4.01 -5.04
CA SER A 50 12.46 -3.20 -4.19
C SER A 50 11.57 -4.06 -3.28
N LEU A 51 11.20 -3.45 -2.15
CA LEU A 51 10.10 -3.88 -1.29
C LEU A 51 8.96 -2.89 -1.48
N LEU A 52 7.77 -3.37 -1.82
CA LEU A 52 6.60 -2.58 -2.16
C LEU A 52 5.51 -2.81 -1.12
N LEU A 53 4.99 -1.77 -0.50
CA LEU A 53 3.79 -1.85 0.35
C LEU A 53 2.57 -1.47 -0.47
N VAL A 54 1.57 -2.33 -0.55
CA VAL A 54 0.28 -2.02 -1.19
C VAL A 54 -0.52 -1.10 -0.27
N LEU A 55 -0.76 0.14 -0.71
CA LEU A 55 -1.37 1.20 0.10
C LEU A 55 -2.87 1.33 -0.13
N HIS A 56 -3.31 1.10 -1.35
CA HIS A 56 -4.70 1.33 -1.75
C HIS A 56 -5.05 0.53 -3.00
N GLU A 57 -6.34 0.26 -3.16
CA GLU A 57 -6.92 -0.36 -4.36
C GLU A 57 -7.97 0.61 -4.92
N LEU A 58 -7.76 1.07 -6.14
CA LEU A 58 -8.70 1.96 -6.84
C LEU A 58 -9.87 1.16 -7.44
N PRO A 59 -11.04 1.78 -7.67
CA PRO A 59 -12.19 1.11 -8.28
C PRO A 59 -11.91 0.46 -9.65
N SER A 60 -10.89 0.93 -10.36
CA SER A 60 -10.43 0.40 -11.65
C SER A 60 -9.55 -0.85 -11.52
N ARG A 61 -9.46 -1.47 -10.34
CA ARG A 61 -8.56 -2.60 -10.04
C ARG A 61 -7.08 -2.28 -10.24
N VAL A 62 -6.74 -1.01 -9.99
CA VAL A 62 -5.36 -0.55 -9.95
C VAL A 62 -4.92 -0.49 -8.50
N PHE A 63 -3.85 -1.20 -8.19
CA PHE A 63 -3.21 -1.22 -6.89
C PHE A 63 -2.14 -0.15 -6.84
N VAL A 64 -2.21 0.69 -5.81
CA VAL A 64 -1.22 1.73 -5.54
C VAL A 64 -0.29 1.22 -4.46
N ALA A 65 1.01 1.23 -4.73
CA ALA A 65 2.04 0.81 -3.80
C ALA A 65 3.14 1.85 -3.63
N SER A 66 3.88 1.76 -2.52
CA SER A 66 5.10 2.55 -2.30
C SER A 66 6.30 1.64 -2.09
N VAL A 67 7.41 2.01 -2.72
CA VAL A 67 8.73 1.43 -2.50
C VAL A 67 9.29 1.87 -1.13
N LEU A 68 9.60 0.91 -0.27
CA LEU A 68 10.03 1.16 1.11
C LEU A 68 11.56 1.30 1.27
N ASN A 69 12.34 0.66 0.41
CA ASN A 69 13.78 0.47 0.61
C ASN A 69 14.66 1.32 -0.31
N ARG A 70 14.19 2.52 -0.67
CA ARG A 70 14.90 3.48 -1.55
C ARG A 70 15.01 4.86 -0.88
N PRO A 71 15.88 5.03 0.11
CA PRO A 71 16.12 6.35 0.69
C PRO A 71 16.70 7.29 -0.36
N THR A 72 16.25 8.54 -0.36
CA THR A 72 16.82 9.61 -1.20
C THR A 72 17.78 10.48 -0.39
N VAL A 73 18.49 11.38 -1.08
CA VAL A 73 19.31 12.42 -0.45
C VAL A 73 18.48 13.57 0.12
N ASN A 74 17.18 13.63 -0.20
CA ASN A 74 16.30 14.70 0.26
C ASN A 74 15.95 14.48 1.74
N LEU A 75 16.12 15.54 2.53
CA LEU A 75 15.88 15.52 3.97
C LEU A 75 14.75 16.47 4.32
N VAL A 76 13.85 16.03 5.19
CA VAL A 76 12.92 16.91 5.91
C VAL A 76 13.54 17.24 7.26
N GLN A 77 13.61 18.52 7.60
CA GLN A 77 14.01 18.99 8.91
C GLN A 77 12.76 19.44 9.67
N PHE A 78 12.59 18.90 10.87
CA PHE A 78 11.44 19.16 11.72
C PHE A 78 11.67 20.39 12.58
N HIS A 79 10.60 21.15 12.84
CA HIS A 79 10.63 22.29 13.77
C HIS A 79 10.40 21.84 15.22
N ALA A 80 11.33 21.03 15.74
CA ALA A 80 11.41 20.64 17.15
C ALA A 80 12.72 21.18 17.77
N ALA A 81 12.87 21.08 19.10
CA ALA A 81 14.03 21.59 19.84
C ALA A 81 15.37 21.15 19.22
N ASP A 82 15.46 19.87 18.86
CA ASP A 82 16.69 19.24 18.38
C ASP A 82 16.83 19.30 16.85
N ARG A 83 15.82 19.89 16.18
CA ARG A 83 15.70 19.96 14.71
C ARG A 83 16.04 18.64 14.03
N PRO A 84 15.37 17.52 14.41
CA PRO A 84 15.69 16.22 13.86
C PRO A 84 15.50 16.25 12.33
N ARG A 85 16.20 15.34 11.64
CA ARG A 85 16.16 15.22 10.18
C ARG A 85 15.81 13.80 9.80
N ARG A 86 15.01 13.64 8.74
CA ARG A 86 14.70 12.34 8.14
C ARG A 86 14.82 12.37 6.64
N CYS A 87 15.34 11.28 6.09
CA CYS A 87 15.37 11.06 4.66
C CYS A 87 13.96 10.78 4.15
N ILE A 88 13.65 11.35 2.99
CA ILE A 88 12.47 10.98 2.23
C ILE A 88 12.83 9.74 1.42
N SER A 89 12.02 8.69 1.52
CA SER A 89 12.11 7.51 0.67
C SER A 89 11.41 7.76 -0.65
N PHE A 90 11.98 7.27 -1.74
CA PHE A 90 11.36 7.26 -3.05
C PHE A 90 10.37 6.09 -3.11
N GLY A 91 9.08 6.40 -3.12
CA GLY A 91 7.99 5.44 -3.18
C GLY A 91 7.57 5.07 -4.61
N GLY A 92 7.88 5.90 -5.60
CA GLY A 92 7.60 5.66 -7.01
C GLY A 92 7.57 6.95 -7.82
N ASP A 93 7.40 6.81 -9.13
CA ASP A 93 7.39 7.91 -10.12
C ASP A 93 6.00 8.55 -10.29
N GLY A 94 4.94 7.87 -9.86
CA GLY A 94 3.58 8.38 -9.86
C GLY A 94 3.31 9.37 -8.73
N GLN A 95 2.53 10.40 -9.03
CA GLN A 95 1.94 11.28 -8.02
C GLN A 95 0.43 11.02 -7.95
N LEU A 96 -0.07 10.61 -6.77
CA LEU A 96 -1.50 10.54 -6.54
C LEU A 96 -1.96 11.84 -5.87
N ARG A 97 -2.82 12.60 -6.55
CA ARG A 97 -3.45 13.79 -5.99
C ARG A 97 -4.93 13.52 -5.78
N GLY A 98 -5.37 13.50 -4.53
CA GLY A 98 -6.71 13.01 -4.17
C GLY A 98 -6.79 11.47 -4.29
N GLY A 99 -7.60 10.84 -3.44
CA GLY A 99 -7.71 9.36 -3.40
C GLY A 99 -7.52 8.72 -2.03
N GLY A 100 -7.64 9.47 -0.93
CA GLY A 100 -7.67 8.89 0.42
C GLY A 100 -6.32 8.37 0.95
N LEU A 101 -5.20 8.74 0.32
CA LEU A 101 -3.85 8.35 0.73
C LEU A 101 -3.18 9.26 1.79
N ASP A 102 -3.87 10.28 2.28
CA ASP A 102 -3.36 11.24 3.29
C ASP A 102 -2.01 11.88 2.90
N ILE A 103 -1.82 12.11 1.60
CA ILE A 103 -0.62 12.76 1.03
C ILE A 103 -0.69 14.26 1.31
N ASP A 104 0.38 14.81 1.88
CA ASP A 104 0.46 16.23 2.20
C ASP A 104 0.63 17.13 0.96
N SER A 105 0.63 18.45 1.16
CA SER A 105 0.82 19.43 0.08
C SER A 105 2.19 19.35 -0.61
N ASN A 106 3.17 18.71 0.02
CA ASN A 106 4.51 18.48 -0.52
C ASN A 106 4.61 17.13 -1.26
N GLY A 107 3.52 16.36 -1.34
CA GLY A 107 3.52 15.04 -1.97
C GLY A 107 4.18 13.97 -1.10
N LEU A 108 4.23 14.16 0.23
CA LEU A 108 4.78 13.21 1.18
C LEU A 108 3.67 12.43 1.88
N MET A 109 3.86 11.13 1.97
CA MET A 109 3.08 10.23 2.78
C MET A 109 3.86 9.87 4.04
N TRP A 110 3.18 9.88 5.17
CA TRP A 110 3.74 9.58 6.47
C TRP A 110 3.23 8.22 6.94
N LEU A 111 4.14 7.30 7.19
CA LEU A 111 3.85 5.95 7.65
C LEU A 111 4.41 5.75 9.05
N SER A 112 3.59 5.20 9.95
CA SER A 112 3.98 4.78 11.30
C SER A 112 3.65 3.30 11.49
N HIS A 113 4.38 2.61 12.36
CA HIS A 113 4.00 1.28 12.84
C HIS A 113 3.31 1.32 14.23
N ASP A 114 3.25 2.49 14.86
CA ASP A 114 2.67 2.68 16.17
C ASP A 114 1.22 3.18 16.05
N ALA A 115 0.29 2.35 16.50
CA ALA A 115 -1.14 2.61 16.48
C ALA A 115 -1.55 3.74 17.47
N THR A 116 -0.72 4.04 18.46
CA THR A 116 -1.02 5.07 19.47
C THR A 116 -1.03 6.48 18.90
N PHE A 117 -0.35 6.70 17.77
CA PHE A 117 -0.35 7.95 17.04
C PHE A 117 -1.63 8.17 16.21
N GLY A 118 -2.50 7.16 16.12
CA GLY A 118 -3.72 7.22 15.32
C GLY A 118 -3.45 7.02 13.82
N GLY A 119 -4.25 7.70 12.99
CA GLY A 119 -4.17 7.61 11.53
C GLY A 119 -5.05 6.50 10.91
N THR A 120 -4.91 6.38 9.59
CA THR A 120 -5.66 5.44 8.75
C THR A 120 -4.86 4.14 8.59
N PRO A 121 -5.39 2.97 9.01
CA PRO A 121 -4.67 1.71 8.84
C PRO A 121 -4.48 1.34 7.36
N VAL A 122 -3.32 0.77 7.03
CA VAL A 122 -3.00 0.21 5.72
C VAL A 122 -3.33 -1.28 5.73
N GLY A 123 -4.63 -1.59 5.59
CA GLY A 123 -5.13 -2.96 5.73
C GLY A 123 -4.75 -3.55 7.10
N ASP A 124 -4.34 -4.81 7.12
CA ASP A 124 -3.96 -5.54 8.34
C ASP A 124 -2.45 -5.57 8.58
N SER A 125 -1.69 -4.66 7.97
CA SER A 125 -0.21 -4.66 8.00
C SER A 125 0.40 -4.18 9.32
N GLY A 126 -0.39 -3.58 10.22
CA GLY A 126 0.12 -2.85 11.38
C GLY A 126 0.78 -1.51 11.03
N ILE A 127 0.70 -1.07 9.77
CA ILE A 127 1.16 0.24 9.32
C ILE A 127 -0.03 1.20 9.26
N TYR A 128 0.21 2.43 9.68
CA TYR A 128 -0.76 3.51 9.74
C TYR A 128 -0.28 4.68 8.88
N ARG A 129 -1.20 5.28 8.14
CA ARG A 129 -0.99 6.52 7.38
C ARG A 129 -1.49 7.69 8.19
N LEU A 130 -0.68 8.73 8.31
CA LEU A 130 -1.04 9.94 9.04
C LEU A 130 -0.95 11.17 8.13
N PRO A 131 -1.84 12.16 8.30
CA PRO A 131 -1.61 13.48 7.74
C PRO A 131 -0.30 14.07 8.28
N GLY A 132 0.51 14.67 7.40
CA GLY A 132 1.80 15.25 7.79
C GLY A 132 1.71 16.31 8.89
N SER A 133 0.59 17.03 8.98
CA SER A 133 0.32 17.99 10.06
C SER A 133 0.17 17.34 11.44
N GLU A 134 -0.43 16.15 11.50
CA GLU A 134 -0.63 15.41 12.75
C GLU A 134 0.70 14.80 13.21
N ALA A 135 1.42 14.14 12.30
CA ALA A 135 2.75 13.61 12.61
C ALA A 135 3.73 14.71 13.06
N ALA A 136 3.70 15.88 12.42
CA ALA A 136 4.52 17.01 12.82
C ALA A 136 4.12 17.57 14.21
N ALA A 137 2.83 17.53 14.57
CA ALA A 137 2.37 17.91 15.90
C ALA A 137 2.89 16.95 16.96
N LEU A 138 2.75 15.64 16.77
CA LEU A 138 3.26 14.61 17.69
C LEU A 138 4.76 14.77 17.96
N ILE A 139 5.55 15.08 16.93
CA ILE A 139 6.99 15.30 17.07
C ILE A 139 7.31 16.60 17.82
N ARG A 140 6.59 17.68 17.51
CA ARG A 140 6.78 18.97 18.16
C ARG A 140 6.42 18.90 19.64
N ASP A 141 5.35 18.17 19.96
CA ASP A 141 4.80 18.07 21.30
C ASP A 141 5.53 17.00 22.14
N GLY A 142 6.46 16.25 21.52
CA GLY A 142 7.34 15.29 22.18
C GLY A 142 6.69 13.92 22.43
N GLU A 143 5.52 13.68 21.84
CA GLU A 143 4.79 12.41 21.95
C GLU A 143 5.34 11.33 21.01
N ALA A 144 5.99 11.74 19.93
CA ALA A 144 6.67 10.86 19.00
C ALA A 144 8.05 11.40 18.63
N SER A 145 8.96 10.52 18.24
CA SER A 145 10.23 10.90 17.64
C SER A 145 10.11 10.92 16.12
N ALA A 146 10.98 11.67 15.46
CA ALA A 146 11.06 11.60 13.99
C ALA A 146 11.45 10.19 13.49
N ALA A 147 11.96 9.29 14.35
CA ALA A 147 12.30 7.91 13.99
C ALA A 147 11.10 7.02 13.78
N ASP A 148 9.98 7.38 14.40
CA ASP A 148 8.79 6.54 14.39
C ASP A 148 8.00 6.67 13.08
N PHE A 149 8.43 7.60 12.22
CA PHE A 149 7.82 7.87 10.93
C PHE A 149 8.76 7.56 9.76
N LEU A 150 8.23 6.85 8.77
CA LEU A 150 8.80 6.71 7.44
C LEU A 150 8.13 7.71 6.51
N LEU A 151 8.94 8.57 5.90
CA LEU A 151 8.50 9.52 4.88
C LEU A 151 8.68 8.90 3.50
N SER A 152 7.61 8.86 2.71
CA SER A 152 7.64 8.35 1.34
C SER A 152 7.12 9.41 0.37
N SER A 153 7.81 9.62 -0.74
CA SER A 153 7.37 10.49 -1.84
C SER A 153 7.11 9.68 -3.10
N GLY A 154 5.94 9.90 -3.69
CA GLY A 154 5.49 9.18 -4.88
C GLY A 154 5.01 7.76 -4.59
N VAL A 155 4.40 7.17 -5.60
CA VAL A 155 3.80 5.83 -5.58
C VAL A 155 3.98 5.18 -6.95
N VAL A 156 3.77 3.87 -7.02
CA VAL A 156 3.73 3.10 -8.27
C VAL A 156 2.34 2.44 -8.39
N GLY A 157 1.81 2.44 -9.61
CA GLY A 157 0.56 1.77 -9.95
C GLY A 157 0.80 0.41 -10.59
N PHE A 158 0.01 -0.57 -10.19
CA PHE A 158 -0.02 -1.91 -10.78
C PHE A 158 -1.45 -2.30 -11.12
N GLU A 159 -1.64 -2.97 -12.24
CA GLU A 159 -2.91 -3.63 -12.55
C GLU A 159 -3.01 -4.97 -11.83
N GLU A 160 -4.23 -5.45 -11.57
CA GLU A 160 -4.47 -6.75 -10.94
C GLU A 160 -3.76 -7.90 -11.67
N GLU A 161 -3.72 -7.86 -13.00
CA GLU A 161 -3.04 -8.86 -13.83
C GLU A 161 -1.53 -8.90 -13.61
N GLU A 162 -0.92 -7.78 -13.24
CA GLU A 162 0.52 -7.69 -12.98
C GLU A 162 0.89 -8.26 -11.61
N LEU A 163 -0.04 -8.16 -10.65
CA LEU A 163 0.16 -8.64 -9.27
C LEU A 163 -0.25 -10.11 -9.08
N SER A 164 -1.27 -10.57 -9.80
CA SER A 164 -1.75 -11.96 -9.73
C SER A 164 -0.76 -12.98 -10.29
N ARG A 165 0.23 -12.52 -11.08
CA ARG A 165 1.28 -13.39 -11.61
C ARG A 165 2.43 -13.63 -10.62
N GLN A 166 2.46 -13.02 -9.44
CA GLN A 166 3.59 -13.12 -8.49
C GLN A 166 3.73 -14.47 -7.78
#